data_AF-D1JD94-F1
#
_entry.id   AF-D1JD94-F1
#
_cell.length_a   1.000
_cell.length_b   1.000
_cell.length_c   1.000
_cell.angle_alpha   90.00
_cell.angle_beta   90.00
_cell.angle_gamma   90.00
#
_symmetry.space_group_name_H-M   'P 1'
#
loop_
_entity.id
_entity.type
_entity.pdbx_description
1 polymer ?
#
loop_
_entity_poly.entity_id
_entity_poly.type
_entity_poly.pdbx_seq_one_letter_code
_entity_poly.pdbx_strand_id
1 'polypeptide(L)'
;MEKIPGWIERLLLPKLNEITGEIKALEAKIEGVDNKVDVRIDAVEKEIASLRSETKTEIAGLRKEMLSKFESVDSRFDSFEAMVEFKALLNSIGS
;
A
#
# COMPACT_ATOMS: atom_id res chain seq x y z
N MET A 1 -50.82 -17.92 40.44
CA MET A 1 -50.19 -17.36 39.24
C MET A 1 -51.26 -16.62 38.46
N GLU A 2 -51.18 -15.30 38.37
CA GLU A 2 -52.08 -14.54 37.49
C GLU A 2 -51.84 -14.94 36.03
N LYS A 3 -52.93 -15.20 35.30
CA LYS A 3 -52.83 -15.47 33.86
C LYS A 3 -52.54 -14.18 33.13
N ILE A 4 -51.67 -14.26 32.11
CA ILE A 4 -51.42 -13.15 31.20
C ILE A 4 -52.74 -12.71 30.57
N PRO A 5 -53.10 -11.41 30.61
CA PRO A 5 -54.30 -10.92 29.95
C PRO A 5 -54.31 -11.23 28.45
N GLY A 6 -55.44 -11.69 27.90
CA GLY A 6 -55.53 -12.14 26.51
C GLY A 6 -55.20 -11.09 25.44
N TRP A 7 -55.26 -9.80 25.78
CA TRP A 7 -54.82 -8.73 24.87
C TRP A 7 -53.29 -8.71 24.70
N ILE A 8 -52.52 -9.11 25.73
CA ILE A 8 -51.07 -9.26 25.64
C ILE A 8 -50.74 -10.43 24.70
N GLU A 9 -51.45 -11.55 24.82
CA GLU A 9 -51.23 -12.71 23.95
C GLU A 9 -51.56 -12.43 22.49
N ARG A 10 -52.64 -11.69 22.22
CA ARG A 10 -53.13 -11.46 20.85
C ARG A 10 -52.46 -10.29 20.14
N LEU A 11 -52.08 -9.24 20.88
CA LEU A 11 -51.59 -8.00 20.29
C LEU A 11 -50.09 -7.78 20.50
N LEU A 12 -49.57 -8.09 21.69
CA LEU A 12 -48.17 -7.82 22.02
C LEU A 12 -47.23 -8.96 21.63
N LEU A 13 -47.57 -10.22 21.89
CA LEU A 13 -46.69 -11.35 21.57
C LEU A 13 -46.28 -11.40 20.08
N PRO A 14 -47.17 -11.17 19.09
CA PRO A 14 -46.77 -11.16 17.68
C PRO A 14 -45.73 -10.07 17.37
N LYS A 15 -45.93 -8.86 17.92
CA LYS A 15 -44.99 -7.74 17.74
C LYS A 15 -43.63 -8.01 18.39
N LEU A 16 -43.61 -8.66 19.55
CA LEU A 16 -42.36 -9.05 20.21
C LEU A 16 -41.59 -10.10 19.38
N ASN A 17 -42.29 -11.05 18.77
CA ASN A 17 -41.69 -12.04 17.88
C ASN A 17 -41.11 -11.38 16.61
N GLU A 18 -41.83 -10.42 16.03
CA GLU A 18 -41.36 -9.63 14.87
C GLU A 18 -40.08 -8.85 15.22
N ILE A 19 -40.08 -8.10 16.33
CA ILE A 19 -38.90 -7.38 16.83
C ILE A 19 -37.73 -8.34 17.07
N THR A 20 -37.98 -9.51 17.65
CA THR A 20 -36.94 -10.54 17.85
C THR A 20 -36.36 -11.00 16.51
N GLY A 21 -37.19 -11.15 15.47
CA GLY A 21 -36.75 -11.47 14.12
C GLY A 21 -35.92 -10.36 13.48
N GLU A 22 -36.36 -9.10 13.63
CA GLU A 22 -35.63 -7.93 13.14
C GLU A 22 -34.27 -7.76 13.82
N ILE A 23 -34.18 -7.98 15.14
CA ILE A 23 -32.92 -7.95 15.89
C ILE A 23 -31.94 -9.00 15.33
N LYS A 24 -32.39 -10.24 15.13
CA LYS A 24 -31.55 -11.30 14.52
C LYS A 24 -31.08 -10.94 13.11
N ALA A 25 -31.95 -10.32 12.32
CA ALA A 25 -31.59 -9.86 10.97
C ALA A 25 -30.58 -8.70 11.01
N LEU A 26 -30.67 -7.82 12.01
CA LEU A 26 -29.68 -6.76 12.23
C LEU A 26 -28.33 -7.32 12.70
N GLU A 27 -28.33 -8.26 13.64
CA GLU A 27 -27.11 -8.96 14.09
C GLU A 27 -26.36 -9.59 12.90
N ALA A 28 -27.08 -10.32 12.04
CA ALA A 28 -26.49 -10.92 10.84
C ALA A 28 -25.95 -9.87 9.85
N LYS A 29 -26.62 -8.72 9.73
CA LYS A 29 -26.14 -7.60 8.89
C LYS A 29 -24.88 -6.96 9.47
N ILE A 30 -24.81 -6.79 10.79
CA ILE A 30 -23.65 -6.23 11.49
C ILE A 30 -22.46 -7.17 11.30
N GLU A 31 -22.62 -8.47 11.56
CA GLU A 31 -21.57 -9.47 11.30
C GLU A 31 -21.14 -9.47 9.83
N GLY A 32 -22.08 -9.31 8.90
CA GLY A 32 -21.78 -9.19 7.47
C GLY A 32 -21.02 -7.91 7.10
N VAL A 33 -21.22 -6.81 7.83
CA VAL A 33 -20.46 -5.57 7.65
C VAL A 33 -19.06 -5.72 8.24
N ASP A 34 -18.93 -6.26 9.45
CA ASP A 34 -17.65 -6.48 10.12
C ASP A 34 -16.73 -7.35 9.25
N ASN A 35 -17.23 -8.49 8.77
CA ASN A 35 -16.48 -9.36 7.86
C ASN A 35 -16.04 -8.64 6.56
N LYS A 36 -16.89 -7.77 5.99
CA LYS A 36 -16.53 -7.01 4.79
C LYS A 36 -15.48 -5.95 5.09
N VAL A 37 -15.51 -5.35 6.27
CA VAL A 37 -14.51 -4.38 6.71
C VAL A 37 -13.16 -5.07 6.87
N ASP A 38 -13.11 -6.21 7.56
CA ASP A 38 -11.88 -6.99 7.75
C ASP A 38 -11.25 -7.38 6.41
N VAL A 39 -12.04 -7.95 5.48
CA VAL A 39 -11.56 -8.31 4.14
C VAL A 39 -11.01 -7.11 3.37
N ARG A 40 -11.63 -5.93 3.51
CA ARG A 40 -11.16 -4.70 2.85
C ARG A 40 -9.88 -4.17 3.48
N ILE A 41 -9.75 -4.26 4.80
CA ILE A 41 -8.53 -3.87 5.52
C ILE A 41 -7.37 -4.78 5.07
N ASP A 42 -7.57 -6.09 5.07
CA ASP A 42 -6.57 -7.06 4.61
C ASP A 42 -6.12 -6.81 3.15
N ALA A 43 -7.07 -6.45 2.28
CA ALA A 43 -6.76 -6.13 0.89
C ALA A 43 -5.91 -4.85 0.79
N VAL A 44 -6.29 -3.79 1.50
CA VAL A 44 -5.54 -2.52 1.53
C VAL A 44 -4.14 -2.71 2.11
N GLU A 45 -3.99 -3.49 3.18
CA GLU A 45 -2.68 -3.80 3.76
C GLU A 45 -1.75 -4.51 2.76
N LYS A 46 -2.29 -5.47 2.00
CA LYS A 46 -1.54 -6.16 0.94
C LYS A 46 -1.14 -5.22 -0.20
N GLU A 47 -2.04 -4.36 -0.65
CA GLU A 47 -1.74 -3.37 -1.69
C GLU A 47 -0.65 -2.38 -1.23
N ILE A 48 -0.74 -1.88 0.01
CA ILE A 48 0.28 -1.01 0.60
C ILE A 48 1.63 -1.72 0.69
N ALA A 49 1.66 -2.99 1.10
CA ALA A 49 2.89 -3.78 1.16
C ALA A 49 3.52 -3.96 -0.24
N SER A 50 2.70 -4.24 -1.27
CA SER A 50 3.17 -4.35 -2.66
C SER A 50 3.76 -3.04 -3.16
N LEU A 51 3.02 -1.94 -3.05
CA LEU A 51 3.45 -0.61 -3.48
C LEU A 51 4.75 -0.17 -2.80
N ARG A 52 4.90 -0.46 -1.49
CA ARG A 52 6.13 -0.18 -0.75
C ARG A 52 7.32 -1.00 -1.26
N SER A 53 7.09 -2.26 -1.62
CA SER A 53 8.11 -3.15 -2.18
C SER A 53 8.55 -2.70 -3.57
N GLU A 54 7.59 -2.38 -4.44
CA GLU A 54 7.81 -1.84 -5.79
C GLU A 54 8.61 -0.53 -5.71
N THR A 55 8.16 0.43 -4.91
CA THR A 55 8.84 1.72 -4.70
C THR A 55 10.29 1.52 -4.21
N LYS A 56 10.52 0.60 -3.27
CA LYS A 56 11.88 0.30 -2.78
C LYS A 56 12.77 -0.25 -3.90
N THR A 57 12.20 -1.10 -4.74
CA THR A 57 12.91 -1.73 -5.87
C THR A 57 13.25 -0.69 -6.95
N GLU A 58 12.30 0.16 -7.32
CA GLU A 58 12.51 1.24 -8.30
C GLU A 58 13.56 2.23 -7.82
N ILE A 59 13.48 2.69 -6.56
CA ILE A 59 14.47 3.60 -5.99
C ILE A 59 15.87 2.94 -5.97
N ALA A 60 15.97 1.65 -5.64
CA ALA A 60 17.25 0.95 -5.68
C ALA A 60 17.80 0.85 -7.11
N GLY A 61 16.93 0.59 -8.10
CA GLY A 61 17.28 0.59 -9.52
C GLY A 61 17.80 1.95 -9.99
N LEU A 62 17.06 3.03 -9.69
CA LEU A 62 17.45 4.40 -10.03
C LEU A 62 18.80 4.79 -9.40
N ARG A 63 19.02 4.44 -8.13
CA ARG A 63 20.32 4.67 -7.46
C ARG A 63 21.46 3.95 -8.17
N LYS A 64 21.26 2.70 -8.57
CA LYS A 64 22.27 1.92 -9.31
C LYS A 64 22.57 2.54 -10.67
N GLU A 65 21.54 2.94 -11.42
CA GLU A 65 21.71 3.59 -12.71
C GLU A 65 22.46 4.92 -12.57
N MET A 66 22.12 5.72 -11.56
CA MET A 66 22.82 6.98 -11.28
C MET A 66 24.29 6.76 -10.95
N LEU A 67 24.62 5.81 -10.06
CA LEU A 67 26.01 5.49 -9.73
C LEU A 67 26.81 5.07 -10.97
N SER A 68 26.25 4.19 -11.80
CA SER A 68 26.90 3.76 -13.04
C SER A 68 27.12 4.92 -14.03
N LYS A 69 26.16 5.85 -14.12
CA LYS A 69 26.33 7.06 -14.95
C LYS A 69 27.41 7.99 -14.39
N PHE A 70 27.50 8.17 -13.08
CA PHE A 70 28.56 8.95 -12.47
C PHE A 70 29.94 8.31 -12.67
N GLU A 71 30.09 7.01 -12.46
CA GLU A 71 31.33 6.28 -12.75
C GLU A 71 31.74 6.44 -14.22
N SER A 72 30.79 6.41 -15.16
CA SER A 72 31.07 6.65 -16.57
C SER A 72 31.50 8.10 -16.85
N VAL A 73 30.96 9.08 -16.12
CA VAL A 73 31.36 10.48 -16.23
C VAL A 73 32.77 10.67 -15.67
N ASP A 74 33.07 10.11 -14.50
CA ASP A 74 34.39 10.17 -13.87
C ASP A 74 35.47 9.60 -14.82
N SER A 75 35.22 8.43 -15.40
CA SER A 75 36.15 7.83 -16.38
C SER A 75 36.38 8.70 -17.63
N ARG A 76 35.36 9.45 -18.08
CA ARG A 76 35.50 10.41 -19.18
C ARG A 76 36.32 11.63 -18.77
N PHE A 77 36.21 12.08 -17.53
CA PHE A 77 37.04 13.15 -16.99
C PHE A 77 38.51 12.73 -16.89
N ASP A 78 38.80 11.54 -16.37
CA ASP A 78 40.16 11.00 -16.33
C ASP A 78 40.79 10.94 -17.73
N SER A 79 40.00 10.50 -18.72
CA SER A 79 40.43 10.45 -20.12
C SER A 79 40.69 11.84 -20.70
N PHE A 80 39.89 12.84 -20.32
CA PHE A 80 40.06 14.21 -20.75
C PHE A 80 41.30 14.86 -20.13
N GLU A 81 41.54 14.63 -18.83
CA GLU A 81 42.74 15.09 -18.12
C GLU A 81 44.01 14.56 -18.81
N ALA A 82 44.06 13.25 -19.09
CA ALA A 82 45.18 12.65 -19.83
C ALA A 82 45.38 13.26 -21.22
N MET A 83 44.30 13.59 -21.94
CA MET A 83 44.40 14.26 -23.25
C MET A 83 44.99 15.67 -23.13
N VAL A 84 44.60 16.42 -22.11
CA VAL A 84 45.12 17.78 -21.87
C VAL A 84 46.61 17.73 -21.54
N GLU A 85 47.03 16.82 -20.66
CA GLU A 85 48.45 16.60 -20.35
C GLU A 85 49.26 16.23 -21.59
N PHE A 86 48.76 15.30 -22.40
CA PHE A 86 49.41 14.89 -23.64
C PHE A 86 49.60 16.06 -24.62
N LYS A 87 48.57 16.91 -24.78
CA LYS A 87 48.67 18.11 -25.63
C LYS A 87 49.70 19.11 -25.09
N ALA A 88 49.78 19.28 -23.77
CA ALA A 88 50.79 20.14 -23.15
C ALA A 88 52.22 19.65 -23.44
N LEU A 89 52.44 18.33 -23.35
CA LEU A 89 53.73 17.70 -23.68
C LEU A 89 54.12 17.87 -25.15
N LEU A 90 53.17 17.70 -26.08
CA LEU A 90 53.44 17.91 -27.50
C LEU A 90 53.88 19.35 -27.79
N ASN A 91 53.22 20.33 -27.16
CA ASN A 91 53.57 21.73 -27.34
C ASN A 91 54.97 22.06 -26.81
N SER A 92 55.42 21.44 -25.70
CA SER A 92 56.74 21.70 -25.14
C SER A 92 57.89 21.06 -25.92
N ILE A 93 57.63 20.04 -26.75
CA ILE A 93 58.64 19.41 -27.63
C ILE A 93 58.80 20.21 -28.93
N GLY A 94 57.75 20.90 -29.38
CA GLY A 94 57.75 21.67 -30.63
C GLY A 94 58.27 23.11 -30.53
N SER A 95 58.49 23.62 -29.32
CA SER A 95 59.03 24.96 -29.02
C SER A 95 60.48 24.90 -28.56
#